data_AF-A0A8B6D1U7-F1
#
_entry.id   AF-A0A8B6D1U7-F1
#
_cell.length_a   1.000
_cell.length_b   1.000
_cell.length_c   1.000
_cell.angle_alpha   90.00
_cell.angle_beta   90.00
_cell.angle_gamma   90.00
#
_symmetry.space_group_name_H-M   'P 1'
#
loop_
_entity.id
_entity.type
_entity.pdbx_description
1 polymer ?
#
loop_
_entity_poly.entity_id
_entity_poly.type
_entity_poly.pdbx_seq_one_letter_code
_entity_poly.pdbx_strand_id
1 'polypeptide(L)'
;MELKKRYIGAISFFLIIAWIWIPNNIKQSFSHKIKIGFNTFGNRQKAIKVLLHVPPATPLEIIRSDCGQLCNTSRKGSPGPYFHHINADIDCHAIFRNKYVDRGHGLPRAPKSIPKNLMAEYTMNNRIPVAYWYFDSQYLGKKAKSPVWSEKGIENLIVSARQGRLQGNYGSGDTNALRDAMKHAPGIVGGRVMVIGSENPWVEACVLEAGAREVLTLEYGSISSQHPKVKTIVPFDFRMRYLNNTLGTFDAIVTFSSIEHSGLGRYGDALNPWGDIIAIARAWCVTKPGGSLTIGVQYDYDNEILRFNAGRWYGKIRYPYLTTNWKQLYRGKGEQRVHVFKK
;
A
#
# COMPACT_ATOMS: atom_id res chain seq x y z
N MET A 1 8.84 -12.43 -33.41
CA MET A 1 9.30 -11.07 -33.81
C MET A 1 8.71 -10.79 -35.19
N GLU A 2 7.39 -10.63 -35.24
CA GLU A 2 6.63 -10.44 -36.47
C GLU A 2 5.28 -9.86 -36.02
N LEU A 3 5.19 -8.52 -35.95
CA LEU A 3 3.96 -7.73 -35.70
C LEU A 3 4.20 -6.21 -35.60
N LYS A 4 5.41 -5.70 -35.90
CA LYS A 4 5.75 -4.26 -35.87
C LYS A 4 5.74 -3.55 -37.24
N LYS A 5 5.28 -4.18 -38.33
CA LYS A 5 5.31 -3.61 -39.70
C LYS A 5 3.97 -3.11 -40.26
N ARG A 6 2.86 -3.12 -39.51
CA ARG A 6 1.53 -2.74 -40.05
C ARG A 6 1.02 -1.33 -39.71
N TYR A 7 1.75 -0.50 -38.96
CA TYR A 7 1.26 0.84 -38.55
C TYR A 7 1.91 2.05 -39.24
N ILE A 8 2.85 1.85 -40.16
CA ILE A 8 3.53 2.95 -40.88
C ILE A 8 2.91 3.24 -42.27
N GLY A 9 2.06 2.33 -42.79
CA GLY A 9 1.47 2.47 -44.12
C GLY A 9 0.23 3.38 -44.22
N ALA A 10 -0.41 3.74 -43.10
CA ALA A 10 -1.70 4.46 -43.12
C ALA A 10 -1.59 6.00 -43.12
N ILE A 11 -0.41 6.56 -42.80
CA ILE A 11 -0.20 8.02 -42.71
C ILE A 11 0.24 8.62 -44.07
N SER A 12 0.82 7.83 -44.96
CA SER A 12 1.32 8.31 -46.27
C SER A 12 0.23 8.47 -47.34
N PHE A 13 -0.99 7.97 -47.12
CA PHE A 13 -2.06 8.03 -48.12
C PHE A 13 -2.89 9.33 -48.04
N PHE A 14 -2.95 9.98 -46.88
CA PHE A 14 -3.72 11.21 -46.68
C PHE A 14 -3.02 12.49 -47.16
N LEU A 15 -1.69 12.47 -47.36
CA LEU A 15 -0.92 13.63 -47.82
C LEU A 15 -0.86 13.78 -49.36
N ILE A 16 -1.24 12.75 -50.11
CA ILE A 16 -1.19 12.78 -51.59
C ILE A 16 -2.47 13.36 -52.19
N ILE A 17 -3.61 13.28 -51.50
CA ILE A 17 -4.90 13.76 -52.01
C ILE A 17 -5.02 15.29 -51.92
N ALA A 18 -4.28 15.95 -51.03
CA ALA A 18 -4.32 17.41 -50.86
C ALA A 18 -3.50 18.21 -51.91
N TRP A 19 -2.75 17.54 -52.79
CA TRP A 19 -1.90 18.21 -53.79
C TRP A 19 -2.60 18.47 -55.13
N ILE A 20 -3.80 17.94 -55.32
CA ILE A 20 -4.53 17.97 -56.60
C ILE A 20 -5.44 19.22 -56.72
N TRP A 21 -5.65 19.98 -55.64
CA TRP A 21 -6.61 21.10 -55.60
C TRP A 21 -6.01 22.48 -55.29
N ILE A 22 -4.72 22.69 -55.58
CA ILE A 22 -4.10 24.02 -55.43
C ILE A 22 -4.06 24.74 -56.80
N PRO A 23 -4.71 25.90 -56.95
CA PRO A 23 -4.67 26.71 -58.16
C PRO A 23 -3.24 27.14 -58.55
N ASN A 24 -2.93 27.16 -59.86
CA ASN A 24 -1.58 27.36 -60.41
C ASN A 24 -0.90 28.68 -60.03
N ASN A 25 -1.64 29.69 -59.56
CA ASN A 25 -1.09 31.01 -59.21
C ASN A 25 -0.38 31.06 -57.84
N ILE A 26 -0.43 29.98 -57.05
CA ILE A 26 0.30 29.88 -55.76
C ILE A 26 1.66 29.14 -55.93
N LYS A 27 1.87 28.43 -57.05
CA LYS A 27 3.09 27.65 -57.31
C LYS A 27 4.31 28.50 -57.67
N GLN A 28 4.14 29.77 -58.09
CA GLN A 28 5.26 30.63 -58.50
C GLN A 28 5.93 31.43 -57.37
N SER A 29 5.34 31.51 -56.17
CA SER A 29 6.00 32.20 -55.03
C SER A 29 6.99 31.32 -54.25
N PHE A 30 7.07 30.02 -54.54
CA PHE A 30 7.92 29.08 -53.79
C PHE A 30 9.28 28.77 -54.44
N SER A 31 9.52 29.20 -55.69
CA SER A 31 10.74 28.85 -56.44
C SER A 31 11.92 29.82 -56.25
N HIS A 32 11.79 30.87 -55.43
CA HIS A 32 12.84 31.88 -55.26
C HIS A 32 13.43 32.03 -53.84
N LYS A 33 13.02 31.18 -52.88
CA LYS A 33 13.64 31.13 -51.52
C LYS A 33 14.38 29.83 -51.21
N ILE A 34 14.53 28.93 -52.19
CA ILE A 34 15.34 27.70 -52.07
C ILE A 34 16.48 27.77 -53.11
N LYS A 35 17.29 28.82 -53.05
CA LYS A 35 18.53 28.91 -53.84
C LYS A 35 19.67 29.67 -53.15
N ILE A 36 19.60 29.80 -51.83
CA ILE A 36 20.70 30.23 -50.97
C ILE A 36 20.78 29.21 -49.83
N GLY A 37 21.73 28.27 -49.92
CA GLY A 37 21.97 27.29 -48.85
C GLY A 37 22.35 25.88 -49.29
N PHE A 38 22.39 25.56 -50.59
CA PHE A 38 22.87 24.26 -51.10
C PHE A 38 24.35 24.26 -51.49
N ASN A 39 25.22 24.87 -50.66
CA ASN A 39 26.67 24.78 -50.83
C ASN A 39 27.47 24.52 -49.53
N THR A 40 26.81 24.01 -48.49
CA THR A 40 27.50 23.51 -47.28
C THR A 40 26.83 22.24 -46.75
N PHE A 41 26.75 21.21 -47.58
CA PHE A 41 26.25 19.87 -47.19
C PHE A 41 27.34 18.80 -47.29
N GLY A 42 28.58 19.17 -46.95
CA GLY A 42 29.72 18.25 -46.88
C GLY A 42 30.32 18.07 -45.48
N ASN A 43 29.84 18.79 -44.45
CA ASN A 43 30.51 18.80 -43.14
C ASN A 43 29.61 19.04 -41.92
N ARG A 44 28.41 18.42 -41.86
CA ARG A 44 27.53 18.44 -40.67
C ARG A 44 26.85 17.09 -40.36
N GLN A 45 27.58 15.98 -40.48
CA GLN A 45 27.21 14.72 -39.78
C GLN A 45 27.78 14.64 -38.34
N LYS A 46 28.35 15.72 -37.80
CA LYS A 46 28.57 15.90 -36.37
C LYS A 46 27.65 17.01 -35.86
N ALA A 47 26.36 16.73 -35.81
CA ALA A 47 25.39 17.56 -35.11
C ALA A 47 24.49 16.66 -34.25
N ILE A 48 24.96 16.45 -33.02
CA ILE A 48 24.14 16.36 -31.81
C ILE A 48 23.07 15.26 -31.85
N LYS A 49 23.51 14.00 -31.72
CA LYS A 49 22.73 12.99 -31.02
C LYS A 49 22.92 13.23 -29.53
N VAL A 50 22.26 14.26 -28.97
CA VAL A 50 22.04 14.30 -27.52
C VAL A 50 21.16 13.09 -27.23
N LEU A 51 21.78 11.97 -26.84
CA LEU A 51 21.07 11.00 -26.03
C LEU A 51 20.63 11.80 -24.81
N LEU A 52 19.34 12.14 -24.75
CA LEU A 52 18.71 12.51 -23.49
C LEU A 52 18.88 11.30 -22.60
N HIS A 53 19.92 11.33 -21.77
CA HIS A 53 20.15 10.33 -20.74
C HIS A 53 19.09 10.58 -19.67
N VAL A 54 17.88 10.05 -19.90
CA VAL A 54 16.84 10.03 -18.89
C VAL A 54 17.33 9.08 -17.80
N PRO A 55 17.60 9.57 -16.57
CA PRO A 55 18.06 8.69 -15.51
C PRO A 55 17.01 7.61 -15.25
N PRO A 56 17.42 6.40 -14.84
CA PRO A 56 16.47 5.34 -14.52
C PRO A 56 15.55 5.81 -13.38
N ALA A 57 14.25 5.48 -13.49
CA ALA A 57 13.27 5.80 -12.47
C ALA A 57 13.71 5.23 -11.11
N THR A 58 13.60 6.06 -10.08
CA THR A 58 13.87 5.69 -8.70
C THR A 58 12.86 4.63 -8.22
N PRO A 59 13.20 3.82 -7.20
CA PRO A 59 12.26 2.87 -6.60
C PRO A 59 10.91 3.50 -6.21
N LEU A 60 10.93 4.74 -5.71
CA LEU A 60 9.72 5.44 -5.29
C LEU A 60 8.86 5.89 -6.48
N GLU A 61 9.46 6.33 -7.58
CA GLU A 61 8.73 6.67 -8.81
C GLU A 61 8.03 5.44 -9.38
N ILE A 62 8.68 4.28 -9.32
CA ILE A 62 8.08 3.00 -9.73
C ILE A 62 6.92 2.62 -8.79
N ILE A 63 7.10 2.75 -7.46
CA ILE A 63 6.01 2.55 -6.49
C ILE A 63 4.83 3.47 -6.80
N ARG A 64 5.07 4.76 -7.01
CA ARG A 64 4.03 5.75 -7.33
C ARG A 64 3.29 5.37 -8.61
N SER A 65 4.03 4.99 -9.66
CA SER A 65 3.47 4.59 -10.95
C SER A 65 2.53 3.38 -10.80
N ASP A 66 3.01 2.30 -10.16
CA ASP A 66 2.24 1.05 -10.00
C ASP A 66 1.06 1.21 -9.02
N CYS A 67 1.20 2.11 -8.04
CA CYS A 67 0.14 2.45 -7.11
C CYS A 67 -0.97 3.27 -7.78
N GLY A 68 -0.68 3.97 -8.88
CA GLY A 68 -1.66 4.69 -9.68
C GLY A 68 -2.50 5.67 -8.85
N GLN A 69 -3.82 5.60 -9.00
CA GLN A 69 -4.74 6.48 -8.27
C GLN A 69 -4.58 6.32 -6.75
N LEU A 70 -4.30 5.10 -6.25
CA LEU A 70 -4.20 4.81 -4.82
C LEU A 70 -3.20 5.73 -4.08
N CYS A 71 -2.12 6.14 -4.74
CA CYS A 71 -1.10 7.02 -4.15
C CYS A 71 -1.39 8.52 -4.33
N ASN A 72 -2.43 8.89 -5.08
CA ASN A 72 -2.86 10.28 -5.20
C ASN A 72 -3.65 10.70 -3.95
N THR A 73 -3.01 11.35 -2.98
CA THR A 73 -3.66 11.76 -1.74
C THR A 73 -4.40 13.11 -1.83
N SER A 74 -4.73 13.58 -3.04
CA SER A 74 -5.54 14.79 -3.28
C SER A 74 -6.97 14.50 -3.77
N ARG A 75 -7.32 13.22 -3.97
CA ARG A 75 -8.65 12.82 -4.45
C ARG A 75 -9.75 13.30 -3.50
N LYS A 76 -10.85 13.77 -4.07
CA LYS A 76 -12.04 14.13 -3.30
C LYS A 76 -12.78 12.87 -2.86
N GLY A 77 -13.18 12.82 -1.60
CA GLY A 77 -14.06 11.79 -1.07
C GLY A 77 -15.51 12.22 -1.07
N SER A 78 -16.40 11.26 -0.91
CA SER A 78 -17.81 11.50 -0.62
C SER A 78 -18.06 11.46 0.89
N PRO A 79 -19.14 12.07 1.41
CA PRO A 79 -19.54 11.89 2.80
C PRO A 79 -19.67 10.40 3.16
N GLY A 80 -19.26 10.06 4.38
CA GLY A 80 -19.42 8.72 4.96
C GLY A 80 -19.84 8.84 6.42
N PRO A 81 -20.23 7.72 7.08
CA PRO A 81 -20.79 7.74 8.43
C PRO A 81 -19.91 8.39 9.50
N TYR A 82 -18.57 8.25 9.39
CA TYR A 82 -17.61 8.75 10.38
C TYR A 82 -16.59 9.72 9.79
N PHE A 83 -16.17 9.48 8.54
CA PHE A 83 -15.30 10.35 7.76
C PHE A 83 -15.54 10.15 6.27
N HIS A 84 -14.95 10.98 5.42
CA HIS A 84 -15.13 10.88 3.97
C HIS A 84 -14.70 9.50 3.45
N HIS A 85 -15.51 8.93 2.56
CA HIS A 85 -15.19 7.71 1.86
C HIS A 85 -14.41 8.03 0.58
N ILE A 86 -13.27 7.37 0.39
CA ILE A 86 -12.42 7.51 -0.79
C ILE A 86 -12.52 6.25 -1.63
N ASN A 87 -12.70 6.44 -2.93
CA ASN A 87 -12.65 5.37 -3.91
C ASN A 87 -11.46 5.56 -4.86
N ALA A 88 -10.98 4.45 -5.39
CA ALA A 88 -9.90 4.40 -6.37
C ALA A 88 -10.02 3.15 -7.22
N ASP A 89 -9.63 3.27 -8.47
CA ASP A 89 -9.26 2.08 -9.24
C ASP A 89 -7.94 1.52 -8.70
N ILE A 90 -7.94 0.23 -8.33
CA ILE A 90 -6.78 -0.45 -7.74
C ILE A 90 -6.36 -1.59 -8.68
N ASP A 91 -5.22 -1.40 -9.35
CA ASP A 91 -4.55 -2.51 -10.04
C ASP A 91 -3.81 -3.37 -9.01
N CYS A 92 -4.54 -4.36 -8.47
CA CYS A 92 -3.98 -5.33 -7.54
C CYS A 92 -2.75 -6.03 -8.12
N HIS A 93 -2.75 -6.34 -9.42
CA HIS A 93 -1.64 -7.05 -10.03
C HIS A 93 -0.38 -6.17 -10.06
N ALA A 94 -0.49 -4.88 -10.39
CA ALA A 94 0.64 -3.95 -10.40
C ALA A 94 1.24 -3.78 -8.99
N ILE A 95 0.41 -3.55 -7.98
CA ILE A 95 0.84 -3.38 -6.59
C ILE A 95 1.57 -4.62 -6.05
N PHE A 96 1.10 -5.83 -6.39
CA PHE A 96 1.78 -7.06 -6.00
C PHE A 96 3.03 -7.34 -6.85
N ARG A 97 3.07 -6.96 -8.14
CA ARG A 97 4.28 -7.12 -8.96
C ARG A 97 5.42 -6.21 -8.49
N ASN A 98 5.10 -5.05 -7.94
CA ASN A 98 6.10 -4.09 -7.49
C ASN A 98 6.99 -4.66 -6.36
N LYS A 99 8.23 -5.00 -6.70
CA LYS A 99 9.22 -5.57 -5.77
C LYS A 99 9.78 -4.55 -4.77
N TYR A 100 9.60 -3.25 -5.02
CA TYR A 100 10.16 -2.20 -4.17
C TYR A 100 9.30 -1.92 -2.93
N VAL A 101 8.02 -2.29 -2.96
CA VAL A 101 7.12 -2.19 -1.80
C VAL A 101 7.61 -3.03 -0.61
N ASP A 102 8.09 -4.25 -0.89
CA ASP A 102 8.55 -5.21 0.14
C ASP A 102 10.07 -5.16 0.36
N ARG A 103 10.77 -4.30 -0.39
CA ARG A 103 12.23 -4.15 -0.26
C ARG A 103 12.53 -3.50 1.08
N GLY A 104 13.61 -3.93 1.74
CA GLY A 104 14.13 -3.23 2.91
C GLY A 104 14.86 -1.94 2.55
N HIS A 105 14.96 -1.00 3.50
CA HIS A 105 15.69 0.25 3.29
C HIS A 105 17.22 0.04 3.21
N GLY A 106 17.74 -1.11 3.63
CA GLY A 106 19.16 -1.50 3.47
C GLY A 106 20.15 -0.68 4.30
N LEU A 107 19.67 0.02 5.33
CA LEU A 107 20.52 0.79 6.26
C LEU A 107 20.76 -0.06 7.52
N PRO A 108 21.89 0.13 8.24
CA PRO A 108 22.16 -0.60 9.47
C PRO A 108 21.17 -0.24 10.60
N ARG A 109 20.59 0.96 10.57
CA ARG A 109 19.65 1.48 11.55
C ARG A 109 18.47 2.13 10.86
N ALA A 110 17.33 2.15 11.54
CA ALA A 110 16.15 2.85 11.06
C ALA A 110 16.42 4.36 10.85
N PRO A 111 15.77 5.01 9.88
CA PRO A 111 15.99 6.43 9.59
C PRO A 111 15.42 7.32 10.70
N LYS A 112 16.23 8.29 11.16
CA LYS A 112 15.84 9.26 12.22
C LYS A 112 15.06 10.46 11.71
N SER A 113 15.10 10.73 10.41
CA SER A 113 14.46 11.89 9.79
C SER A 113 13.91 11.53 8.41
N ILE A 114 12.88 12.28 8.01
CA ILE A 114 12.31 12.18 6.68
C ILE A 114 13.31 12.78 5.68
N PRO A 115 13.73 12.05 4.63
CA PRO A 115 14.55 12.63 3.57
C PRO A 115 13.85 13.84 2.93
N LYS A 116 14.59 14.92 2.66
CA LYS A 116 14.02 16.19 2.16
C LYS A 116 13.12 16.02 0.93
N ASN A 117 13.53 15.15 0.01
CA ASN A 117 12.79 14.85 -1.21
C ASN A 117 11.48 14.06 -0.98
N LEU A 118 11.27 13.50 0.22
CA LEU A 118 10.08 12.74 0.59
C LEU A 118 9.13 13.51 1.51
N MET A 119 9.54 14.69 2.01
CA MET A 119 8.79 15.46 3.00
C MET A 119 7.36 15.76 2.54
N ALA A 120 7.21 16.23 1.31
CA ALA A 120 5.89 16.55 0.75
C ALA A 120 4.95 15.33 0.75
N GLU A 121 5.46 14.15 0.41
CA GLU A 121 4.64 12.94 0.34
C GLU A 121 4.24 12.42 1.73
N TYR A 122 5.18 12.42 2.69
CA TYR A 122 4.90 12.00 4.07
C TYR A 122 3.91 12.92 4.78
N THR A 123 3.98 14.22 4.51
CA THR A 123 3.13 15.24 5.13
C THR A 123 1.85 15.52 4.35
N MET A 124 1.61 14.79 3.25
CA MET A 124 0.50 15.01 2.33
C MET A 124 0.41 16.48 1.86
N ASN A 125 1.55 17.04 1.44
CA ASN A 125 1.79 18.43 1.08
C ASN A 125 1.57 19.39 2.27
N ASN A 126 2.28 19.15 3.38
CA ASN A 126 2.23 19.95 4.62
C ASN A 126 0.85 19.99 5.30
N ARG A 127 -0.09 19.13 4.93
CA ARG A 127 -1.39 19.03 5.59
C ARG A 127 -1.33 18.32 6.93
N ILE A 128 -0.31 17.47 7.14
CA ILE A 128 -0.11 16.72 8.38
C ILE A 128 1.17 17.22 9.05
N PRO A 129 1.11 17.71 10.31
CA PRO A 129 2.30 18.09 11.05
C PRO A 129 3.20 16.88 11.36
N VAL A 130 4.49 17.16 11.55
CA VAL A 130 5.49 16.16 11.92
C VAL A 130 5.98 16.44 13.33
N ALA A 131 5.96 15.42 14.18
CA ALA A 131 6.67 15.43 15.47
C ALA A 131 7.79 14.41 15.46
N TYR A 132 8.84 14.70 16.23
CA TYR A 132 9.92 13.75 16.44
C TYR A 132 9.49 12.66 17.42
N TRP A 133 9.57 11.41 16.98
CA TRP A 133 9.53 10.25 17.87
C TRP A 133 10.15 9.05 17.15
N TYR A 134 11.28 8.57 17.66
CA TYR A 134 12.12 7.63 16.92
C TYR A 134 12.22 6.27 17.62
N PHE A 135 12.14 5.20 16.81
CA PHE A 135 12.44 3.83 17.22
C PHE A 135 13.25 3.11 16.15
N ASP A 136 14.11 2.19 16.58
CA ASP A 136 14.79 1.23 15.72
C ASP A 136 14.32 -0.17 16.14
N SER A 137 13.33 -0.71 15.42
CA SER A 137 12.63 -1.95 15.78
C SER A 137 12.73 -3.01 14.69
N GLN A 138 13.70 -2.89 13.78
CA GLN A 138 13.82 -3.71 12.57
C GLN A 138 13.47 -5.18 12.78
N TYR A 139 12.52 -5.71 12.01
CA TYR A 139 12.28 -7.15 11.91
C TYR A 139 11.99 -7.65 10.48
N LEU A 140 12.36 -6.91 9.43
CA LEU A 140 12.38 -7.44 8.07
C LEU A 140 13.58 -8.38 7.84
N GLY A 141 13.32 -9.58 7.30
CA GLY A 141 14.35 -10.56 6.95
C GLY A 141 15.02 -11.23 8.16
N LYS A 142 14.45 -11.06 9.36
CA LYS A 142 14.96 -11.61 10.63
C LYS A 142 13.83 -12.38 11.34
N LYS A 143 14.14 -13.00 12.47
CA LYS A 143 13.13 -13.57 13.38
C LYS A 143 12.37 -12.46 14.07
N ALA A 144 11.06 -12.61 14.23
CA ALA A 144 10.26 -11.68 15.03
C ALA A 144 10.66 -11.70 16.51
N LYS A 145 10.17 -10.72 17.28
CA LYS A 145 10.42 -10.58 18.71
C LYS A 145 10.02 -11.83 19.52
N SER A 146 8.84 -12.40 19.23
CA SER A 146 8.43 -13.71 19.75
C SER A 146 8.37 -14.71 18.59
N PRO A 147 9.48 -15.40 18.28
CA PRO A 147 9.61 -16.18 17.05
C PRO A 147 9.01 -17.58 17.12
N VAL A 148 8.52 -18.02 18.28
CA VAL A 148 7.88 -19.32 18.46
C VAL A 148 6.57 -19.14 19.22
N TRP A 149 5.47 -19.53 18.61
CA TRP A 149 4.15 -19.51 19.23
C TRP A 149 3.68 -20.94 19.45
N SER A 150 3.68 -21.37 20.71
CA SER A 150 3.22 -22.72 21.06
C SER A 150 1.70 -22.82 21.01
N GLU A 151 1.20 -24.02 20.69
CA GLU A 151 -0.23 -24.32 20.69
C GLU A 151 -0.86 -24.01 22.07
N LYS A 152 -0.28 -24.55 23.14
CA LYS A 152 -0.72 -24.27 24.53
C LYS A 152 -0.71 -22.78 24.86
N GLY A 153 0.28 -22.04 24.37
CA GLY A 153 0.37 -20.60 24.57
C GLY A 153 -0.82 -19.87 23.95
N ILE A 154 -1.15 -20.18 22.69
CA ILE A 154 -2.28 -19.58 21.99
C ILE A 154 -3.61 -19.98 22.64
N GLU A 155 -3.79 -21.26 23.02
CA GLU A 155 -5.02 -21.72 23.69
C GLU A 155 -5.26 -21.01 25.04
N ASN A 156 -4.20 -20.77 25.82
CA ASN A 156 -4.32 -19.98 27.05
C ASN A 156 -4.75 -18.53 26.79
N LEU A 157 -4.28 -17.91 25.70
CA LEU A 157 -4.71 -16.57 25.30
C LEU A 157 -6.17 -16.58 24.84
N ILE A 158 -6.63 -17.61 24.13
CA ILE A 158 -8.04 -17.77 23.71
C ILE A 158 -8.94 -17.86 24.94
N VAL A 159 -8.57 -18.67 25.93
CA VAL A 159 -9.32 -18.77 27.21
C VAL A 159 -9.35 -17.41 27.92
N SER A 160 -8.22 -16.70 27.98
CA SER A 160 -8.13 -15.38 28.58
C SER A 160 -8.98 -14.34 27.85
N ALA A 161 -9.03 -14.40 26.51
CA ALA A 161 -9.87 -13.54 25.69
C ALA A 161 -11.34 -13.80 25.97
N ARG A 162 -11.77 -15.07 26.00
CA ARG A 162 -13.16 -15.46 26.32
C ARG A 162 -13.62 -14.94 27.67
N GLN A 163 -12.73 -14.91 28.66
CA GLN A 163 -12.98 -14.37 30.00
C GLN A 163 -12.92 -12.83 30.07
N GLY A 164 -12.57 -12.14 28.99
CA GLY A 164 -12.38 -10.69 28.96
C GLY A 164 -11.12 -10.19 29.68
N ARG A 165 -10.16 -11.08 29.97
CA ARG A 165 -8.97 -10.80 30.80
C ARG A 165 -7.66 -10.72 30.02
N LEU A 166 -7.68 -11.09 28.74
CA LEU A 166 -6.50 -11.01 27.88
C LEU A 166 -6.02 -9.56 27.80
N GLN A 167 -4.77 -9.31 28.18
CA GLN A 167 -4.20 -7.96 28.17
C GLN A 167 -3.79 -7.50 26.78
N GLY A 168 -3.35 -8.41 25.90
CA GLY A 168 -2.70 -8.00 24.65
C GLY A 168 -1.52 -7.04 24.89
N ASN A 169 -1.12 -6.30 23.85
CA ASN A 169 -0.02 -5.34 23.96
C ASN A 169 -0.44 -3.97 24.53
N TYR A 170 -1.74 -3.67 24.51
CA TYR A 170 -2.29 -2.34 24.84
C TYR A 170 -3.30 -2.40 26.00
N GLY A 171 -3.25 -3.46 26.80
CA GLY A 171 -4.14 -3.67 27.93
C GLY A 171 -5.49 -4.28 27.55
N SER A 172 -6.14 -4.83 28.57
CA SER A 172 -7.43 -5.53 28.40
C SER A 172 -8.56 -4.65 27.87
N GLY A 173 -8.51 -3.34 28.09
CA GLY A 173 -9.48 -2.38 27.54
C GLY A 173 -9.49 -2.38 26.01
N ASP A 174 -8.33 -2.15 25.39
CA ASP A 174 -8.17 -2.17 23.94
C ASP A 174 -8.39 -3.57 23.35
N THR A 175 -7.95 -4.61 24.06
CA THR A 175 -8.22 -6.00 23.66
C THR A 175 -9.72 -6.28 23.57
N ASN A 176 -10.49 -5.87 24.59
CA ASN A 176 -11.94 -6.04 24.58
C ASN A 176 -12.63 -5.13 23.56
N ALA A 177 -12.11 -3.92 23.30
CA ALA A 177 -12.62 -3.05 22.24
C ALA A 177 -12.45 -3.68 20.85
N LEU A 178 -11.31 -4.34 20.58
CA LEU A 178 -11.11 -5.12 19.36
C LEU A 178 -12.11 -6.27 19.26
N ARG A 179 -12.26 -7.05 20.34
CA ARG A 179 -13.22 -8.18 20.39
C ARG A 179 -14.65 -7.73 20.14
N ASP A 180 -15.06 -6.61 20.73
CA ASP A 180 -16.39 -6.04 20.52
C ASP A 180 -16.59 -5.58 19.07
N ALA A 181 -15.58 -4.94 18.47
CA ALA A 181 -15.64 -4.55 17.06
C ALA A 181 -15.80 -5.78 16.13
N MET A 182 -15.10 -6.88 16.42
CA MET A 182 -15.19 -8.11 15.61
C MET A 182 -16.59 -8.73 15.56
N LYS A 183 -17.47 -8.45 16.54
CA LYS A 183 -18.89 -8.86 16.49
C LYS A 183 -19.65 -8.22 15.33
N HIS A 184 -19.16 -7.10 14.80
CA HIS A 184 -19.74 -6.39 13.66
C HIS A 184 -19.03 -6.73 12.33
N ALA A 185 -18.01 -7.59 12.35
CA ALA A 185 -17.16 -7.86 11.19
C ALA A 185 -17.61 -9.14 10.45
N PRO A 186 -18.27 -9.03 9.28
CA PRO A 186 -18.67 -10.20 8.50
C PRO A 186 -17.44 -11.00 8.06
N GLY A 187 -17.58 -12.33 8.04
CA GLY A 187 -16.53 -13.24 7.58
C GLY A 187 -15.52 -13.67 8.65
N ILE A 188 -15.65 -13.25 9.92
CA ILE A 188 -14.81 -13.80 10.99
C ILE A 188 -15.26 -15.22 11.38
N VAL A 189 -16.52 -15.39 11.79
CA VAL A 189 -17.05 -16.70 12.25
C VAL A 189 -16.97 -17.72 11.11
N GLY A 190 -16.28 -18.84 11.34
CA GLY A 190 -16.03 -19.90 10.35
C GLY A 190 -15.09 -19.50 9.21
N GLY A 191 -14.61 -18.26 9.18
CA GLY A 191 -13.84 -17.71 8.07
C GLY A 191 -12.34 -18.01 8.15
N ARG A 192 -11.70 -17.81 7.01
CA ARG A 192 -10.24 -17.70 6.90
C ARG A 192 -9.85 -16.24 7.08
N VAL A 193 -9.20 -15.93 8.21
CA VAL A 193 -8.90 -14.56 8.61
C VAL A 193 -7.42 -14.25 8.41
N MET A 194 -7.10 -13.10 7.83
CA MET A 194 -5.72 -12.59 7.81
C MET A 194 -5.52 -11.61 8.96
N VAL A 195 -4.47 -11.81 9.76
CA VAL A 195 -3.99 -10.81 10.72
C VAL A 195 -2.79 -10.10 10.13
N ILE A 196 -2.79 -8.76 10.11
CA ILE A 196 -1.65 -7.96 9.65
C ILE A 196 -0.95 -7.36 10.84
N GLY A 197 0.28 -7.80 11.07
CA GLY A 197 1.17 -7.39 12.14
C GLY A 197 0.77 -7.93 13.51
N SER A 198 1.68 -8.69 14.12
CA SER A 198 1.51 -9.22 15.47
C SER A 198 2.86 -9.74 15.99
N GLU A 199 3.43 -9.06 16.99
CA GLU A 199 4.68 -9.52 17.64
C GLU A 199 4.47 -10.72 18.58
N ASN A 200 3.23 -10.96 19.01
CA ASN A 200 2.79 -12.09 19.83
C ASN A 200 1.29 -12.35 19.60
N PRO A 201 0.79 -13.58 19.78
CA PRO A 201 -0.46 -14.02 19.14
C PRO A 201 -1.75 -13.60 19.87
N TRP A 202 -1.81 -12.38 20.42
CA TRP A 202 -2.98 -11.92 21.16
C TRP A 202 -4.16 -11.55 20.24
N VAL A 203 -3.89 -10.97 19.06
CA VAL A 203 -4.93 -10.69 18.05
C VAL A 203 -5.46 -12.00 17.47
N GLU A 204 -4.56 -12.92 17.15
CA GLU A 204 -4.86 -14.26 16.66
C GLU A 204 -5.76 -15.01 17.65
N ALA A 205 -5.46 -14.94 18.95
CA ALA A 205 -6.29 -15.51 19.99
C ALA A 205 -7.69 -14.89 20.03
N CYS A 206 -7.82 -13.57 19.90
CA CYS A 206 -9.13 -12.91 19.80
C CYS A 206 -9.90 -13.36 18.55
N VAL A 207 -9.23 -13.50 17.41
CA VAL A 207 -9.85 -13.92 16.14
C VAL A 207 -10.33 -15.38 16.22
N LEU A 208 -9.53 -16.28 16.80
CA LEU A 208 -9.94 -17.66 17.04
C LEU A 208 -11.07 -17.78 18.06
N GLU A 209 -11.03 -16.96 19.11
CA GLU A 209 -12.11 -16.89 20.10
C GLU A 209 -13.44 -16.42 19.49
N ALA A 210 -13.37 -15.47 18.54
CA ALA A 210 -14.52 -15.03 17.75
C ALA A 210 -15.02 -16.09 16.74
N GLY A 211 -14.38 -17.26 16.66
CA GLY A 211 -14.86 -18.41 15.89
C GLY A 211 -14.25 -18.56 14.50
N ALA A 212 -13.12 -17.91 14.19
CA ALA A 212 -12.42 -18.13 12.93
C ALA A 212 -12.00 -19.60 12.75
N ARG A 213 -12.10 -20.09 11.50
CA ARG A 213 -11.69 -21.45 11.14
C ARG A 213 -10.17 -21.58 11.09
N GLU A 214 -9.50 -20.58 10.52
CA GLU A 214 -8.05 -20.51 10.40
C GLU A 214 -7.57 -19.05 10.34
N VAL A 215 -6.33 -18.82 10.75
CA VAL A 215 -5.68 -17.51 10.76
C VAL A 215 -4.35 -17.58 10.01
N LEU A 216 -4.11 -16.61 9.14
CA LEU A 216 -2.79 -16.34 8.55
C LEU A 216 -2.28 -14.98 9.04
N THR A 217 -1.18 -14.97 9.78
CA THR A 217 -0.53 -13.73 10.22
C THR A 217 0.53 -13.30 9.21
N LEU A 218 0.42 -12.08 8.69
CA LEU A 218 1.43 -11.40 7.89
C LEU A 218 2.28 -10.51 8.80
N GLU A 219 3.55 -10.85 8.96
CA GLU A 219 4.50 -10.14 9.85
C GLU A 219 5.86 -9.98 9.15
N TYR A 220 6.59 -8.89 9.42
CA TYR A 220 7.92 -8.67 8.87
C TYR A 220 8.91 -9.75 9.30
N GLY A 221 8.87 -10.11 10.58
CA GLY A 221 9.73 -11.11 11.19
C GLY A 221 9.19 -12.52 11.02
N SER A 222 10.07 -13.48 10.80
CA SER A 222 9.68 -14.89 10.75
C SER A 222 9.27 -15.39 12.13
N ILE A 223 8.15 -16.12 12.15
CA ILE A 223 7.54 -16.72 13.34
C ILE A 223 7.23 -18.18 12.99
N SER A 224 7.53 -19.10 13.91
CA SER A 224 7.10 -20.49 13.86
C SER A 224 5.90 -20.67 14.77
N SER A 225 4.72 -20.84 14.18
CA SER A 225 3.50 -21.20 14.92
C SER A 225 3.34 -22.72 14.96
N GLN A 226 3.10 -23.26 16.15
CA GLN A 226 2.81 -24.68 16.38
C GLN A 226 1.31 -24.96 16.48
N HIS A 227 0.48 -23.91 16.51
CA HIS A 227 -0.97 -24.06 16.63
C HIS A 227 -1.60 -24.47 15.28
N PRO A 228 -2.45 -25.51 15.22
CA PRO A 228 -2.92 -26.09 13.96
C PRO A 228 -3.74 -25.12 13.09
N LYS A 229 -4.37 -24.12 13.72
CA LYS A 229 -5.18 -23.08 13.03
C LYS A 229 -4.44 -21.77 12.73
N VAL A 230 -3.20 -21.60 13.19
CA VAL A 230 -2.45 -20.33 13.01
C VAL A 230 -1.22 -20.59 12.17
N LYS A 231 -1.18 -19.95 11.00
CA LYS A 231 -0.01 -19.92 10.11
C LYS A 231 0.54 -18.51 10.06
N THR A 232 1.81 -18.40 9.72
CA THR A 232 2.51 -17.11 9.60
C THR A 232 3.16 -17.02 8.21
N ILE A 233 3.35 -15.79 7.73
CA ILE A 233 3.98 -15.52 6.45
C ILE A 233 4.69 -14.17 6.49
N VAL A 234 5.82 -14.07 5.80
CA VAL A 234 6.54 -12.79 5.63
C VAL A 234 6.12 -12.09 4.33
N PRO A 235 6.32 -10.76 4.18
CA PRO A 235 5.84 -10.00 3.02
C PRO A 235 6.31 -10.54 1.67
N PHE A 236 7.56 -11.01 1.58
CA PHE A 236 8.08 -11.62 0.36
C PHE A 236 7.26 -12.84 -0.07
N ASP A 237 7.04 -13.79 0.85
CA ASP A 237 6.27 -15.00 0.56
C ASP A 237 4.80 -14.69 0.29
N PHE A 238 4.22 -13.71 1.01
CA PHE A 238 2.86 -13.25 0.75
C PHE A 238 2.69 -12.74 -0.67
N ARG A 239 3.62 -11.88 -1.11
CA ARG A 239 3.67 -11.38 -2.49
C ARG A 239 3.82 -12.52 -3.49
N MET A 240 4.76 -13.44 -3.27
CA MET A 240 5.01 -14.55 -4.21
C MET A 240 3.83 -15.50 -4.29
N ARG A 241 3.17 -15.82 -3.17
CA ARG A 241 1.97 -16.67 -3.17
C ARG A 241 0.78 -16.01 -3.86
N TYR A 242 0.64 -14.68 -3.76
CA TYR A 242 -0.36 -13.95 -4.53
C TYR A 242 -0.08 -14.07 -6.04
N LEU A 243 1.15 -13.75 -6.47
CA LEU A 243 1.54 -13.78 -7.88
C LEU A 243 1.46 -15.18 -8.51
N ASN A 244 1.66 -16.22 -7.69
CA ASN A 244 1.57 -17.61 -8.11
C ASN A 244 0.16 -18.22 -7.93
N ASN A 245 -0.84 -17.42 -7.53
CA ASN A 245 -2.21 -17.87 -7.26
C ASN A 245 -2.34 -18.99 -6.19
N THR A 246 -1.39 -19.08 -5.25
CA THR A 246 -1.41 -20.06 -4.15
C THR A 246 -1.78 -19.48 -2.80
N LEU A 247 -1.95 -18.16 -2.70
CA LEU A 247 -2.33 -17.49 -1.45
C LEU A 247 -3.78 -17.77 -1.03
N GLY A 248 -4.69 -17.91 -2.00
CA GLY A 248 -6.14 -17.91 -1.79
C GLY A 248 -6.66 -16.55 -1.33
N THR A 249 -7.95 -16.48 -1.00
CA THR A 249 -8.62 -15.27 -0.49
C THR A 249 -8.97 -15.40 0.99
N PHE A 250 -9.34 -14.27 1.61
CA PHE A 250 -9.70 -14.18 3.03
C PHE A 250 -11.15 -13.68 3.18
N ASP A 251 -11.82 -14.18 4.21
CA ASP A 251 -13.19 -13.79 4.56
C ASP A 251 -13.21 -12.50 5.39
N ALA A 252 -12.17 -12.28 6.19
CA ALA A 252 -11.97 -11.06 6.96
C ALA A 252 -10.48 -10.76 7.16
N ILE A 253 -10.19 -9.48 7.40
CA ILE A 253 -8.86 -8.95 7.75
C ILE A 253 -8.95 -8.30 9.12
N VAL A 254 -7.98 -8.55 9.98
CA VAL A 254 -7.85 -7.89 11.27
C VAL A 254 -6.44 -7.32 11.41
N THR A 255 -6.33 -6.10 11.92
CA THR A 255 -5.05 -5.49 12.25
C THR A 255 -5.22 -4.55 13.44
N PHE A 256 -4.25 -4.57 14.35
CA PHE A 256 -4.29 -3.75 15.54
C PHE A 256 -2.89 -3.21 15.85
N SER A 257 -2.76 -1.89 15.81
CA SER A 257 -1.53 -1.15 16.05
C SER A 257 -0.30 -1.73 15.32
N SER A 258 -0.39 -1.75 14.00
CA SER A 258 0.65 -2.29 13.12
C SER A 258 0.86 -1.40 11.91
N ILE A 259 -0.22 -1.15 11.17
CA ILE A 259 -0.13 -0.59 9.83
C ILE A 259 0.43 0.85 9.87
N GLU A 260 0.19 1.59 10.96
CA GLU A 260 0.70 2.94 11.17
C GLU A 260 2.22 3.07 11.05
N HIS A 261 2.93 1.96 11.21
CA HIS A 261 4.38 1.87 11.11
C HIS A 261 4.87 1.62 9.67
N SER A 262 4.01 1.15 8.77
CA SER A 262 4.42 0.74 7.42
C SER A 262 4.94 1.91 6.58
N GLY A 263 6.08 1.71 5.96
CA GLY A 263 6.75 2.68 5.11
C GLY A 263 7.56 3.73 5.86
N LEU A 264 7.75 3.60 7.18
CA LEU A 264 8.55 4.52 8.00
C LEU A 264 9.99 4.01 8.22
N GLY A 265 10.28 2.77 7.80
CA GLY A 265 11.60 2.16 7.96
C GLY A 265 11.94 1.72 9.38
N ARG A 266 11.02 1.90 10.35
CA ARG A 266 11.20 1.44 11.73
C ARG A 266 11.47 -0.06 11.81
N TYR A 267 10.81 -0.85 10.96
CA TYR A 267 10.89 -2.31 10.97
C TYR A 267 11.81 -2.87 9.88
N GLY A 268 12.63 -2.03 9.24
CA GLY A 268 13.55 -2.44 8.18
C GLY A 268 12.94 -2.32 6.77
N ASP A 269 11.65 -2.02 6.70
CA ASP A 269 10.89 -1.74 5.49
C ASP A 269 11.41 -0.53 4.70
N ALA A 270 11.15 -0.47 3.39
CA ALA A 270 11.52 0.69 2.60
C ALA A 270 10.84 1.97 3.12
N LEU A 271 11.54 3.10 2.98
CA LEU A 271 10.89 4.40 3.09
C LEU A 271 9.89 4.57 1.95
N ASN A 272 8.61 4.45 2.29
CA ASN A 272 7.49 4.54 1.39
C ASN A 272 6.37 5.38 2.04
N PRO A 273 6.15 6.63 1.59
CA PRO A 273 5.09 7.49 2.10
C PRO A 273 3.68 6.89 2.02
N TRP A 274 3.46 5.88 1.17
CA TRP A 274 2.17 5.20 1.01
C TRP A 274 2.19 3.75 1.50
N GLY A 275 3.20 3.32 2.27
CA GLY A 275 3.38 1.92 2.67
C GLY A 275 2.18 1.32 3.41
N ASP A 276 1.59 2.08 4.32
CA ASP A 276 0.33 1.79 5.02
C ASP A 276 -0.88 1.68 4.08
N ILE A 277 -1.08 2.65 3.19
CA ILE A 277 -2.16 2.68 2.20
C ILE A 277 -2.06 1.46 1.28
N ILE A 278 -0.84 1.16 0.80
CA ILE A 278 -0.57 0.00 -0.06
C ILE A 278 -0.80 -1.31 0.71
N ALA A 279 -0.43 -1.39 1.99
CA ALA A 279 -0.67 -2.59 2.81
C ALA A 279 -2.18 -2.88 2.95
N ILE A 280 -2.99 -1.87 3.25
CA ILE A 280 -4.46 -2.04 3.32
C ILE A 280 -5.08 -2.29 1.94
N ALA A 281 -4.55 -1.71 0.87
CA ALA A 281 -5.01 -2.02 -0.48
C ALA A 281 -4.68 -3.46 -0.89
N ARG A 282 -3.49 -3.99 -0.54
CA ARG A 282 -3.16 -5.41 -0.73
C ARG A 282 -4.10 -6.31 0.05
N ALA A 283 -4.46 -5.93 1.27
CA ALA A 283 -5.47 -6.63 2.06
C ALA A 283 -6.85 -6.61 1.37
N TRP A 284 -7.27 -5.46 0.83
CA TRP A 284 -8.49 -5.34 0.03
C TRP A 284 -8.45 -6.29 -1.18
N CYS A 285 -7.34 -6.34 -1.92
CA CYS A 285 -7.17 -7.20 -3.09
C CYS A 285 -7.34 -8.70 -2.80
N VAL A 286 -6.99 -9.16 -1.60
CA VAL A 286 -7.11 -10.58 -1.20
C VAL A 286 -8.36 -10.90 -0.38
N THR A 287 -9.20 -9.90 -0.10
CA THR A 287 -10.47 -10.09 0.61
C THR A 287 -11.59 -10.44 -0.36
N LYS A 288 -12.43 -11.42 -0.01
CA LYS A 288 -13.62 -11.78 -0.80
C LYS A 288 -14.63 -10.62 -0.86
N PRO A 289 -15.46 -10.52 -1.91
CA PRO A 289 -16.61 -9.62 -1.91
C PRO A 289 -17.48 -9.86 -0.66
N GLY A 290 -17.87 -8.77 0.02
CA GLY A 290 -18.65 -8.86 1.25
C GLY A 290 -17.86 -9.20 2.52
N GLY A 291 -16.55 -9.49 2.43
CA GLY A 291 -15.67 -9.64 3.58
C GLY A 291 -15.40 -8.31 4.30
N SER A 292 -14.68 -8.37 5.42
CA SER A 292 -14.46 -7.20 6.28
C SER A 292 -13.00 -6.87 6.56
N LEU A 293 -12.79 -5.63 7.01
CA LEU A 293 -11.56 -5.15 7.64
C LEU A 293 -11.91 -4.64 9.03
N THR A 294 -11.31 -5.23 10.07
CA THR A 294 -11.30 -4.67 11.43
C THR A 294 -9.92 -4.07 11.68
N ILE A 295 -9.87 -2.76 11.97
CA ILE A 295 -8.63 -2.02 12.12
C ILE A 295 -8.65 -1.17 13.40
N GLY A 296 -7.75 -1.47 14.32
CA GLY A 296 -7.43 -0.64 15.48
C GLY A 296 -6.12 0.09 15.25
N VAL A 297 -6.14 1.42 15.29
CA VAL A 297 -4.96 2.26 15.10
C VAL A 297 -5.04 3.47 16.01
N GLN A 298 -3.89 4.09 16.25
CA GLN A 298 -3.80 5.40 16.88
C GLN A 298 -4.62 6.43 16.09
N TYR A 299 -5.56 7.08 16.77
CA TYR A 299 -6.54 7.93 16.12
C TYR A 299 -6.83 9.18 16.95
N ASP A 300 -6.69 10.34 16.33
CA ASP A 300 -7.19 11.61 16.78
C ASP A 300 -7.76 12.36 15.56
N TYR A 301 -9.08 12.60 15.56
CA TYR A 301 -9.77 13.14 14.38
C TYR A 301 -9.25 14.52 13.97
N ASP A 302 -8.95 15.36 14.95
CA ASP A 302 -8.58 16.77 14.74
C ASP A 302 -7.08 17.02 14.88
N ASN A 303 -6.37 16.21 15.65
CA ASN A 303 -4.91 16.34 15.87
C ASN A 303 -4.12 15.23 15.17
N GLU A 304 -4.37 15.04 13.88
CA GLU A 304 -3.62 14.09 13.06
C GLU A 304 -2.12 14.46 13.04
N ILE A 305 -1.23 13.49 13.29
CA ILE A 305 0.20 13.75 13.36
C ILE A 305 1.04 12.57 12.87
N LEU A 306 2.08 12.88 12.09
CA LEU A 306 3.14 11.93 11.77
C LEU A 306 4.23 12.03 12.83
N ARG A 307 4.39 10.98 13.64
CA ARG A 307 5.48 10.88 14.61
C ARG A 307 6.61 10.08 13.99
N PHE A 308 7.55 10.74 13.32
CA PHE A 308 8.55 10.04 12.50
C PHE A 308 9.76 9.57 13.32
N ASN A 309 10.20 8.31 13.22
CA ASN A 309 9.68 7.19 12.43
C ASN A 309 8.75 6.24 13.21
N ALA A 310 8.31 6.62 14.41
CA ALA A 310 7.52 5.80 15.31
C ALA A 310 6.20 5.29 14.71
N GLY A 311 5.41 6.15 14.05
CA GLY A 311 4.09 5.78 13.53
C GLY A 311 3.25 6.99 13.10
N ARG A 312 2.03 6.69 12.66
CA ARG A 312 1.02 7.68 12.24
C ARG A 312 -0.17 7.65 13.22
N TRP A 313 -0.55 8.82 13.70
CA TRP A 313 -1.76 9.02 14.48
C TRP A 313 -2.78 9.59 13.52
N TYR A 314 -3.72 8.76 13.10
CA TYR A 314 -4.64 9.06 12.00
C TYR A 314 -5.75 10.01 12.45
N GLY A 315 -6.22 10.83 11.51
CA GLY A 315 -7.39 11.67 11.69
C GLY A 315 -8.15 11.85 10.39
N LYS A 316 -8.80 12.99 10.22
CA LYS A 316 -9.66 13.28 9.07
C LYS A 316 -8.92 13.42 7.73
N ILE A 317 -7.60 13.54 7.72
CA ILE A 317 -6.81 13.80 6.52
C ILE A 317 -6.38 12.48 5.87
N ARG A 318 -5.63 11.62 6.58
CA ARG A 318 -5.08 10.39 5.98
C ARG A 318 -5.97 9.18 6.10
N TYR A 319 -6.75 9.03 7.17
CA TYR A 319 -7.55 7.82 7.39
C TYR A 319 -8.52 7.52 6.23
N PRO A 320 -9.19 8.51 5.61
CA PRO A 320 -9.99 8.27 4.40
C PRO A 320 -9.23 7.55 3.28
N TYR A 321 -7.95 7.88 3.07
CA TYR A 321 -7.10 7.26 2.05
C TYR A 321 -6.58 5.90 2.47
N LEU A 322 -6.30 5.73 3.77
CA LEU A 322 -5.88 4.44 4.31
C LEU A 322 -6.91 3.35 4.02
N THR A 323 -8.19 3.65 4.20
CA THR A 323 -9.29 2.71 4.00
C THR A 323 -9.99 2.91 2.65
N THR A 324 -9.22 3.27 1.62
CA THR A 324 -9.73 3.41 0.25
C THR A 324 -10.51 2.16 -0.17
N ASN A 325 -11.67 2.34 -0.81
CA ASN A 325 -12.61 1.29 -1.26
C ASN A 325 -13.30 0.48 -0.14
N TRP A 326 -13.03 0.75 1.13
CA TRP A 326 -13.69 0.08 2.25
C TRP A 326 -14.89 0.91 2.74
N LYS A 327 -16.06 0.28 2.85
CA LYS A 327 -17.28 0.91 3.34
C LYS A 327 -17.34 0.85 4.86
N GLN A 328 -17.50 2.00 5.52
CA GLN A 328 -17.58 2.09 6.97
C GLN A 328 -18.84 1.37 7.50
N LEU A 329 -18.67 0.46 8.46
CA LEU A 329 -19.74 -0.35 9.03
C LEU A 329 -19.94 -0.09 10.53
N TYR A 330 -18.85 0.04 11.28
CA TYR A 330 -18.90 0.24 12.72
C TYR A 330 -17.70 1.07 13.20
N ARG A 331 -17.93 1.86 14.26
CA ARG A 331 -16.91 2.58 15.00
C ARG A 331 -16.99 2.18 16.46
N GLY A 332 -15.97 1.47 16.91
CA GLY A 332 -15.83 1.00 18.29
C GLY A 332 -15.17 2.02 19.21
N LYS A 333 -14.87 1.54 20.41
CA LYS A 333 -14.17 2.26 21.47
C LYS A 333 -12.67 1.91 21.44
N GLY A 334 -11.98 2.09 22.58
CA GLY A 334 -10.54 1.89 22.74
C GLY A 334 -9.78 3.20 22.76
N GLU A 335 -8.60 3.20 23.39
CA GLU A 335 -7.63 4.29 23.23
C GLU A 335 -7.13 4.29 21.79
N GLN A 336 -6.86 3.10 21.25
CA GLN A 336 -6.73 2.89 19.82
C GLN A 336 -8.11 2.61 19.22
N ARG A 337 -8.64 3.59 18.50
CA ARG A 337 -10.00 3.52 17.99
C ARG A 337 -10.16 2.42 16.94
N VAL A 338 -10.97 1.42 17.26
CA VAL A 338 -11.26 0.31 16.36
C VAL A 338 -12.40 0.65 15.41
N HIS A 339 -12.21 0.42 14.12
CA HIS A 339 -13.26 0.54 13.11
C HIS A 339 -13.44 -0.78 12.36
N VAL A 340 -14.66 -1.02 11.89
CA VAL A 340 -14.98 -2.14 11.01
C VAL A 340 -15.48 -1.59 9.69
N PHE A 341 -14.99 -2.19 8.61
CA PHE A 341 -15.39 -1.89 7.26
C PHE A 341 -15.83 -3.16 6.54
N LYS A 342 -16.63 -2.97 5.49
CA LYS A 342 -17.04 -3.99 4.55
C LYS A 342 -16.46 -3.69 3.16
N LYS A 343 -16.02 -4.73 2.47
CA LYS A 343 -15.63 -4.65 1.05
C LYS A 343 -16.86 -4.61 0.15
#